data_AF-A0A9P8JE10-F1
#
_entry.id   AF-A0A9P8JE10-F1
#
_cell.length_a   1.000
_cell.length_b   1.000
_cell.length_c   1.000
_cell.angle_alpha   90.00
_cell.angle_beta   90.00
_cell.angle_gamma   90.00
#
_symmetry.space_group_name_H-M   'P 1'
#
loop_
_entity.id
_entity.type
_entity.pdbx_description
1 polymer ?
#
loop_
_entity_poly.entity_id
_entity_poly.type
_entity_poly.pdbx_seq_one_letter_code
_entity_poly.pdbx_strand_id
1 'polypeptide(L)'
;MELMEFYDRRIWRWWVTSDIIGKSNDMIQVQSQEDGNEPPLSASVHKELLCFYSPYYTAAIKGRFSESRKNLFTLGLSASQTRLFVEWLYTGRCEHNPWNQHGSDDICALYVFADQTDIIALRRTITTRLSSSIRQLVTPDELASLVSQLPGSSGLRRFLLEDAVSHRMYAEYKGTATPWNWEQQGYLPEDFPEDFYAQLLSGHLQNEGQGFSCPRFKNPCNYHEHEDGEEWKMSKLDSTAT
;
A
#
# COMPACT_ATOMS: atom_id res chain seq x y z
N MET A 1 24.91 12.01 9.00
CA MET A 1 23.79 12.97 8.96
C MET A 1 22.85 12.63 7.80
N GLU A 2 23.36 12.42 6.58
CA GLU A 2 22.55 11.95 5.43
C GLU A 2 21.90 10.56 5.61
N LEU A 3 22.59 9.58 6.22
CA LEU A 3 22.02 8.23 6.43
C LEU A 3 20.82 8.22 7.37
N MET A 4 20.80 9.08 8.39
CA MET A 4 19.70 9.15 9.36
C MET A 4 18.47 9.83 8.76
N GLU A 5 18.67 10.92 8.00
CA GLU A 5 17.58 11.53 7.21
C GLU A 5 17.03 10.58 6.14
N PHE A 6 17.87 9.71 5.56
CA PHE A 6 17.41 8.71 4.60
C PHE A 6 16.47 7.70 5.25
N TYR A 7 16.84 7.11 6.39
CA TYR A 7 15.97 6.17 7.12
C TYR A 7 14.69 6.84 7.64
N ASP A 8 14.76 8.10 8.07
CA ASP A 8 13.61 8.83 8.60
C ASP A 8 12.52 9.09 7.54
N ARG A 9 12.86 9.13 6.25
CA ARG A 9 11.88 9.27 5.16
C ARG A 9 11.13 7.98 4.84
N ARG A 10 11.66 6.83 5.26
CA ARG A 10 11.10 5.50 4.97
C ARG A 10 10.12 5.03 6.05
N ILE A 11 9.93 5.80 7.11
CA ILE A 11 9.01 5.49 8.22
C ILE A 11 8.30 6.78 8.62
N TRP A 12 6.97 6.75 8.69
CA TRP A 12 6.24 7.91 9.21
C TRP A 12 6.47 8.04 10.72
N ARG A 13 6.89 9.22 11.19
CA ARG A 13 7.12 9.51 12.61
C ARG A 13 6.50 10.85 12.98
N TRP A 14 5.73 10.88 14.07
CA TRP A 14 4.97 12.08 14.45
C TRP A 14 5.87 13.28 14.76
N TRP A 15 7.05 13.06 15.37
CA TRP A 15 7.97 14.15 15.69
C TRP A 15 8.62 14.75 14.43
N VAL A 16 8.90 13.94 13.40
CA VAL A 16 9.41 14.42 12.11
C VAL A 16 8.35 15.29 11.44
N THR A 17 7.12 14.81 11.37
CA THR A 17 5.99 15.57 10.81
C THR A 17 5.76 16.88 11.57
N SER A 18 5.79 16.84 12.91
CA SER A 18 5.64 18.04 13.75
C SER A 18 6.77 19.05 13.54
N ASP A 19 8.02 18.60 13.39
CA ASP A 19 9.18 19.46 13.15
C ASP A 19 9.11 20.13 11.76
N ILE A 20 8.72 19.39 10.72
CA ILE A 20 8.55 19.93 9.37
C ILE A 20 7.47 21.02 9.35
N ILE A 21 6.30 20.74 9.95
CA ILE A 21 5.18 21.69 10.03
C ILE A 21 5.58 22.94 10.85
N GLY A 22 6.35 22.76 11.93
CA GLY A 22 6.82 23.89 12.74
C GLY A 22 7.83 24.80 12.04
N LYS A 23 8.57 24.28 11.04
CA LYS A 23 9.63 25.01 10.33
C LYS A 23 9.18 25.69 9.04
N SER A 24 8.09 25.24 8.41
CA SER A 24 7.65 25.73 7.11
C SER A 24 6.14 25.94 7.10
N ASN A 25 5.70 27.11 6.65
CA ASN A 25 4.29 27.41 6.37
C ASN A 25 3.97 27.37 4.87
N ASP A 26 4.91 26.91 4.05
CA ASP A 26 4.75 26.90 2.59
C ASP A 26 3.81 25.77 2.17
N MET A 27 2.64 26.18 1.66
CA MET A 27 1.57 25.27 1.28
C MET A 27 1.49 25.10 -0.24
N ILE A 28 0.95 23.96 -0.66
CA ILE A 28 0.59 23.65 -2.04
C ILE A 28 -0.78 23.00 -2.08
N GLN A 29 -1.56 23.29 -3.12
CA GLN A 29 -2.83 22.60 -3.34
C GLN A 29 -2.56 21.23 -3.96
N VAL A 30 -3.20 20.21 -3.42
CA VAL A 30 -3.34 18.91 -4.07
C VAL A 30 -4.82 18.69 -4.38
N GLN A 31 -5.11 18.09 -5.52
CA GLN A 31 -6.47 17.87 -5.98
C GLN A 31 -6.63 16.45 -6.51
N SER A 32 -7.75 15.79 -6.22
CA SER A 32 -8.06 14.49 -6.81
C SER A 32 -8.28 14.59 -8.31
N GLN A 33 -8.14 13.47 -9.01
CA GLN A 33 -8.50 13.36 -10.42
C GLN A 33 -10.02 13.54 -10.57
N GLU A 34 -10.43 14.18 -11.66
CA GLU A 34 -11.84 14.24 -12.05
C GLU A 34 -12.26 12.87 -12.60
N ASP A 35 -13.25 12.24 -11.97
CA ASP A 35 -13.80 10.94 -12.39
C ASP A 35 -15.24 11.01 -12.92
N GLY A 36 -15.79 12.23 -13.03
CA GLY A 36 -17.13 12.50 -13.54
C GLY A 36 -18.29 12.14 -12.60
N ASN A 37 -18.02 11.40 -11.51
CA ASN A 37 -19.04 10.97 -10.54
C ASN A 37 -19.06 11.86 -9.30
N GLU A 38 -17.89 12.31 -8.83
CA GLU A 38 -17.76 13.18 -7.66
C GLU A 38 -16.97 14.47 -7.99
N PRO A 39 -17.28 15.60 -7.33
CA PRO A 39 -16.46 16.79 -7.46
C PRO A 39 -15.04 16.51 -6.94
N PRO A 40 -14.00 17.01 -7.62
CA PRO A 40 -12.63 16.74 -7.21
C PRO A 40 -12.34 17.33 -5.83
N LEU A 41 -11.78 16.53 -4.93
CA LEU A 41 -11.36 16.95 -3.61
C LEU A 41 -10.09 17.81 -3.74
N SER A 42 -10.13 19.04 -3.26
CA SER A 42 -8.95 19.90 -3.13
C SER A 42 -8.54 20.04 -1.68
N ALA A 43 -7.24 19.95 -1.39
CA ALA A 43 -6.67 20.11 -0.07
C ALA A 43 -5.37 20.91 -0.11
N SER A 44 -5.11 21.70 0.93
CA SER A 44 -3.85 22.41 1.12
C SER A 44 -2.89 21.57 1.97
N VAL A 45 -1.70 21.27 1.46
CA VAL A 45 -0.67 20.50 2.19
C VAL A 45 0.67 21.22 2.24
N HIS A 46 1.47 20.94 3.28
CA HIS A 46 2.82 21.50 3.39
C HIS A 46 3.72 20.92 2.31
N LYS A 47 4.38 21.79 1.52
CA LYS A 47 5.31 21.39 0.45
C LYS A 47 6.42 20.50 0.97
N GLU A 48 6.96 20.86 2.13
CA GLU A 48 8.06 20.14 2.76
C GLU A 48 7.67 18.74 3.21
N LEU A 49 6.41 18.49 3.60
CA LEU A 49 5.95 17.12 3.91
C LEU A 49 5.95 16.23 2.67
N LEU A 50 5.43 16.73 1.54
CA LEU A 50 5.45 16.00 0.29
C LEU A 50 6.89 15.72 -0.16
N CYS A 51 7.76 16.73 -0.14
CA CYS A 51 9.16 16.59 -0.54
C CYS A 51 9.92 15.62 0.38
N PHE A 52 9.67 15.67 1.70
CA PHE A 52 10.33 14.81 2.65
C PHE A 52 10.04 13.33 2.38
N TYR A 53 8.76 12.96 2.21
CA TYR A 53 8.38 11.56 2.02
C TYR A 53 8.50 11.07 0.57
N SER A 54 8.76 11.95 -0.40
CA SER A 54 8.78 11.60 -1.83
C SER A 54 9.90 12.32 -2.59
N PRO A 55 10.90 11.59 -3.09
CA PRO A 55 11.88 12.11 -4.04
C PRO A 55 11.22 12.65 -5.32
N TYR A 56 10.13 12.01 -5.76
CA TYR A 56 9.32 12.48 -6.89
C TYR A 56 8.80 13.91 -6.66
N TYR A 57 8.13 14.17 -5.53
CA TYR A 57 7.63 15.52 -5.24
C TYR A 57 8.75 16.51 -4.94
N THR A 58 9.89 16.07 -4.40
CA THR A 58 11.09 16.92 -4.32
C THR A 58 11.51 17.39 -5.72
N ALA A 59 11.60 16.49 -6.69
CA ALA A 59 11.95 16.85 -8.06
C ALA A 59 10.86 17.70 -8.74
N ALA A 60 9.58 17.42 -8.50
CA ALA A 60 8.47 18.15 -9.11
C ALA A 60 8.31 19.57 -8.56
N ILE A 61 8.46 19.75 -7.24
CA ILE A 61 8.25 21.04 -6.55
C ILE A 61 9.52 21.89 -6.57
N LYS A 62 10.68 21.29 -6.25
CA LYS A 62 11.95 22.02 -6.09
C LYS A 62 12.86 21.93 -7.32
N GLY A 63 12.49 21.10 -8.30
CA GLY A 63 13.24 20.97 -9.55
C GLY A 63 13.02 22.13 -10.51
N ARG A 64 13.51 21.95 -11.74
CA ARG A 64 13.46 22.99 -12.80
C ARG A 64 12.30 22.79 -13.79
N PHE A 65 11.43 21.81 -13.53
CA PHE A 65 10.32 21.47 -14.40
C PHE A 65 9.17 22.48 -14.30
N SER A 66 8.24 22.43 -15.25
CA SER A 66 7.11 23.37 -15.32
C SER A 66 6.22 23.32 -14.06
N GLU A 67 6.19 22.15 -13.43
CA GLU A 67 5.49 21.79 -12.20
C GLU A 67 5.97 22.61 -11.00
N SER A 68 7.25 22.99 -10.95
CA SER A 68 7.81 23.84 -9.89
C SER A 68 7.18 25.23 -9.82
N ARG A 69 6.53 25.66 -10.92
CA ARG A 69 5.81 26.94 -11.02
C ARG A 69 4.32 26.81 -10.73
N LYS A 70 3.82 25.58 -10.55
CA LYS A 70 2.41 25.33 -10.24
C LYS A 70 2.21 25.32 -8.73
N ASN A 71 1.12 25.94 -8.28
CA ASN A 71 0.68 25.86 -6.87
C ASN A 71 -0.39 24.78 -6.65
N LEU A 72 -0.61 23.93 -7.65
CA LEU A 72 -1.62 22.89 -7.68
C LEU A 72 -1.03 21.62 -8.33
N PHE A 73 -1.17 20.48 -7.64
CA PHE A 73 -0.91 19.15 -8.18
C PHE A 73 -2.20 18.33 -8.24
N THR A 74 -2.55 17.88 -9.42
CA THR A 74 -3.58 16.85 -9.58
C THR A 74 -2.96 15.49 -9.27
N LEU A 75 -3.49 14.81 -8.26
CA LEU A 75 -3.15 13.45 -7.90
C LEU A 75 -3.94 12.51 -8.80
N GLY A 76 -3.31 11.46 -9.32
CA GLY A 76 -3.99 10.36 -10.02
C GLY A 76 -4.77 9.47 -9.05
N LEU A 77 -5.57 10.09 -8.17
CA LEU A 77 -6.31 9.48 -7.07
C LEU A 77 -7.76 9.98 -7.11
N SER A 78 -8.70 9.15 -6.69
CA SER A 78 -10.08 9.59 -6.43
C SER A 78 -10.17 10.57 -5.25
N ALA A 79 -11.34 11.18 -5.03
CA ALA A 79 -11.57 12.04 -3.88
C ALA A 79 -11.33 11.29 -2.55
N SER A 80 -11.85 10.07 -2.43
CA SER A 80 -11.67 9.21 -1.25
C SER A 80 -10.20 8.85 -1.01
N GLN A 81 -9.47 8.47 -2.07
CA GLN A 81 -8.05 8.13 -1.98
C GLN A 81 -7.19 9.36 -1.65
N THR A 82 -7.52 10.51 -2.23
CA THR A 82 -6.84 11.79 -1.93
C THR A 82 -7.02 12.16 -0.46
N ARG A 83 -8.21 11.96 0.11
CA ARG A 83 -8.44 12.17 1.54
C ARG A 83 -7.56 11.27 2.39
N LEU A 84 -7.50 9.97 2.08
CA LEU A 84 -6.65 9.01 2.80
C LEU A 84 -5.17 9.38 2.72
N PHE A 85 -4.70 9.83 1.56
CA PHE A 85 -3.32 10.28 1.38
C PHE A 85 -3.02 11.50 2.26
N VAL A 86 -3.89 12.52 2.24
CA VAL A 86 -3.71 13.74 3.04
C VAL A 86 -3.77 13.42 4.53
N GLU A 87 -4.71 12.58 4.96
CA GLU A 87 -4.81 12.13 6.36
C GLU A 87 -3.53 11.41 6.79
N TRP A 88 -3.03 10.49 5.98
CA TRP A 88 -1.78 9.78 6.25
C TRP A 88 -0.59 10.74 6.37
N LEU A 89 -0.50 11.73 5.49
CA LEU A 89 0.62 12.68 5.49
C LEU A 89 0.76 13.37 6.86
N TYR A 90 -0.37 13.71 7.48
CA TYR A 90 -0.39 14.42 8.76
C TYR A 90 -0.47 13.53 10.01
N THR A 91 -1.00 12.30 9.89
CA THR A 91 -1.30 11.46 11.06
C THR A 91 -0.53 10.14 11.08
N GLY A 92 0.03 9.73 9.94
CA GLY A 92 0.66 8.43 9.74
C GLY A 92 -0.33 7.28 9.63
N ARG A 93 -1.64 7.58 9.63
CA ARG A 93 -2.70 6.59 9.59
C ARG A 93 -3.49 6.70 8.30
N CYS A 94 -3.96 5.56 7.83
CA CYS A 94 -4.89 5.50 6.70
C CYS A 94 -6.25 5.01 7.23
N GLU A 95 -6.91 5.69 8.17
CA GLU A 95 -8.12 5.13 8.80
C GLU A 95 -9.24 4.90 7.77
N HIS A 96 -9.83 3.70 7.79
CA HIS A 96 -10.86 3.31 6.84
C HIS A 96 -12.18 3.69 7.46
N ASN A 97 -13.02 4.42 6.74
CA ASN A 97 -14.40 4.62 7.15
C ASN A 97 -15.12 3.26 7.11
N PRO A 98 -15.45 2.62 8.25
CA PRO A 98 -15.96 1.25 8.27
C PRO A 98 -17.27 1.04 7.50
N TRP A 99 -17.97 2.12 7.16
CA TRP A 99 -19.20 2.14 6.37
C TRP A 99 -18.97 2.26 4.85
N ASN A 100 -17.74 2.45 4.39
CA ASN A 100 -17.43 2.48 2.96
C ASN A 100 -17.19 1.05 2.44
N GLN A 101 -17.98 0.62 1.45
CA GLN A 101 -17.88 -0.71 0.85
C GLN A 101 -16.64 -0.86 -0.06
N HIS A 102 -16.07 0.26 -0.55
CA HIS A 102 -14.92 0.30 -1.46
C HIS A 102 -13.55 0.43 -0.78
N GLY A 103 -13.47 0.31 0.55
CA GLY A 103 -12.27 0.71 1.26
C GLY A 103 -11.06 -0.25 1.16
N SER A 104 -11.21 -1.44 0.58
CA SER A 104 -10.07 -2.29 0.15
C SER A 104 -9.43 -1.75 -1.13
N ASP A 105 -10.25 -1.40 -2.12
CA ASP A 105 -9.81 -0.86 -3.41
C ASP A 105 -9.07 0.45 -3.23
N ASP A 106 -9.60 1.35 -2.38
CA ASP A 106 -8.95 2.64 -2.10
C ASP A 106 -7.57 2.49 -1.48
N ILE A 107 -7.39 1.54 -0.56
CA ILE A 107 -6.10 1.30 0.11
C ILE A 107 -5.07 0.72 -0.85
N CYS A 108 -5.50 -0.17 -1.75
CA CYS A 108 -4.60 -0.79 -2.70
C CYS A 108 -4.26 0.16 -3.86
N ALA A 109 -5.21 0.96 -4.34
CA ALA A 109 -4.95 2.06 -5.27
C ALA A 109 -3.97 3.08 -4.67
N LEU A 110 -4.13 3.39 -3.37
CA LEU A 110 -3.19 4.24 -2.65
C LEU A 110 -1.78 3.63 -2.56
N TYR A 111 -1.65 2.31 -2.50
CA TYR A 111 -0.35 1.64 -2.58
C TYR A 111 0.30 1.85 -3.96
N VAL A 112 -0.46 1.66 -5.03
CA VAL A 112 0.04 1.86 -6.41
C VAL A 112 0.48 3.32 -6.60
N PHE A 113 -0.30 4.27 -6.12
CA PHE A 113 0.08 5.68 -6.11
C PHE A 113 1.37 5.93 -5.33
N ALA A 114 1.51 5.34 -4.13
CA ALA A 114 2.71 5.46 -3.32
C ALA A 114 3.95 4.84 -3.99
N ASP A 115 3.77 3.76 -4.76
CA ASP A 115 4.82 3.16 -5.58
C ASP A 115 5.27 4.13 -6.69
N GLN A 116 4.31 4.63 -7.47
CA GLN A 116 4.56 5.56 -8.59
C GLN A 116 5.19 6.88 -8.15
N THR A 117 4.89 7.34 -6.94
CA THR A 117 5.41 8.59 -6.36
C THR A 117 6.56 8.37 -5.38
N ASP A 118 7.10 7.15 -5.29
CA ASP A 118 8.23 6.78 -4.44
C ASP A 118 8.08 7.19 -2.96
N ILE A 119 6.96 6.80 -2.36
CA ILE A 119 6.61 7.04 -0.96
C ILE A 119 6.68 5.72 -0.18
N ILE A 120 7.90 5.29 0.13
CA ILE A 120 8.18 4.02 0.83
C ILE A 120 7.49 3.96 2.20
N ALA A 121 7.45 5.07 2.95
CA ALA A 121 6.77 5.12 4.23
C ALA A 121 5.28 4.78 4.11
N LEU A 122 4.59 5.27 3.07
CA LEU A 122 3.18 5.01 2.83
C LEU A 122 2.95 3.56 2.39
N ARG A 123 3.78 3.03 1.48
CA ARG A 123 3.73 1.61 1.08
C ARG A 123 3.84 0.70 2.31
N ARG A 124 4.79 0.96 3.21
CA ARG A 124 4.95 0.21 4.47
C ARG A 124 3.76 0.37 5.41
N THR A 125 3.22 1.57 5.59
CA THR A 125 2.01 1.79 6.41
C THR A 125 0.84 0.96 5.89
N ILE A 126 0.64 0.93 4.56
CA ILE A 126 -0.43 0.15 3.92
C ILE A 126 -0.20 -1.35 4.09
N THR A 127 1.01 -1.86 3.83
CA THR A 127 1.32 -3.27 4.01
C THR A 127 1.12 -3.72 5.46
N THR A 128 1.58 -2.94 6.43
CA THR A 128 1.34 -3.21 7.86
C THR A 128 -0.15 -3.32 8.13
N ARG A 129 -0.92 -2.33 7.69
CA ARG A 129 -2.36 -2.28 7.90
C ARG A 129 -3.09 -3.47 7.30
N LEU A 130 -2.75 -3.86 6.07
CA LEU A 130 -3.37 -5.00 5.40
C LEU A 130 -3.03 -6.32 6.10
N SER A 131 -1.79 -6.45 6.59
CA SER A 131 -1.38 -7.61 7.36
C SER A 131 -2.07 -7.73 8.73
N SER A 132 -2.39 -6.60 9.38
CA SER A 132 -3.06 -6.57 10.69
C SER A 132 -4.60 -6.59 10.61
N SER A 133 -5.17 -6.41 9.42
CA SER A 133 -6.62 -6.32 9.25
C SER A 133 -7.27 -7.70 9.22
N ILE A 134 -8.26 -7.92 10.10
CA ILE A 134 -9.13 -9.11 10.14
C ILE A 134 -10.23 -9.03 9.05
N ARG A 135 -10.26 -7.95 8.25
CA ARG A 135 -11.31 -7.69 7.26
C ARG A 135 -11.34 -8.74 6.14
N GLN A 136 -12.55 -8.90 5.59
CA GLN A 136 -12.91 -9.85 4.54
C GLN A 136 -11.95 -9.84 3.37
N LEU A 137 -11.79 -11.04 2.81
CA LEU A 137 -10.97 -11.33 1.65
C LEU A 137 -11.26 -10.39 0.49
N VAL A 138 -10.19 -9.97 -0.17
CA VAL A 138 -10.22 -9.41 -1.52
C VAL A 138 -10.91 -10.44 -2.40
N THR A 139 -11.94 -10.05 -3.15
CA THR A 139 -12.58 -10.96 -4.11
C THR A 139 -11.56 -11.35 -5.20
N PRO A 140 -11.72 -12.48 -5.91
CA PRO A 140 -10.74 -12.83 -6.93
C PRO A 140 -10.62 -11.80 -8.05
N ASP A 141 -11.71 -11.11 -8.42
CA ASP A 141 -11.70 -9.97 -9.37
C ASP A 141 -10.84 -8.81 -8.86
N GLU A 142 -11.05 -8.42 -7.61
CA GLU A 142 -10.25 -7.38 -6.97
C GLU A 142 -8.78 -7.82 -6.90
N LEU A 143 -8.50 -9.08 -6.57
CA LEU A 143 -7.14 -9.60 -6.50
C LEU A 143 -6.45 -9.56 -7.88
N ALA A 144 -7.13 -10.00 -8.93
CA ALA A 144 -6.66 -9.96 -10.31
C ALA A 144 -6.34 -8.54 -10.76
N SER A 145 -7.28 -7.60 -10.54
CA SER A 145 -7.12 -6.19 -10.85
C SER A 145 -5.94 -5.56 -10.10
N LEU A 146 -5.79 -5.87 -8.82
CA LEU A 146 -4.72 -5.32 -7.99
C LEU A 146 -3.35 -5.87 -8.37
N VAL A 147 -3.22 -7.18 -8.51
CA VAL A 147 -1.95 -7.82 -8.86
C VAL A 147 -1.45 -7.34 -10.23
N SER A 148 -2.36 -7.08 -11.18
CA SER A 148 -2.01 -6.55 -12.50
C SER A 148 -1.38 -5.16 -12.48
N GLN A 149 -1.65 -4.37 -11.43
CA GLN A 149 -1.10 -3.02 -11.26
C GLN A 149 0.18 -2.99 -10.41
N LEU A 150 0.53 -4.10 -9.76
CA LEU A 150 1.67 -4.18 -8.84
C LEU A 150 2.93 -4.75 -9.52
N PRO A 151 4.11 -4.16 -9.30
CA PRO A 151 5.38 -4.74 -9.72
C PRO A 151 5.56 -6.17 -9.19
N GLY A 152 6.20 -7.04 -9.97
CA GLY A 152 6.49 -8.42 -9.57
C GLY A 152 7.30 -8.54 -8.26
N SER A 153 8.15 -7.55 -7.98
CA SER A 153 8.96 -7.46 -6.75
C SER A 153 8.23 -6.83 -5.56
N SER A 154 6.98 -6.37 -5.73
CA SER A 154 6.23 -5.69 -4.68
C SER A 154 6.03 -6.57 -3.45
N GLY A 155 6.33 -6.01 -2.29
CA GLY A 155 6.07 -6.65 -1.01
C GLY A 155 4.58 -6.95 -0.78
N LEU A 156 3.70 -6.05 -1.25
CA LEU A 156 2.25 -6.25 -1.21
C LEU A 156 1.80 -7.40 -2.13
N ARG A 157 2.35 -7.50 -3.34
CA ARG A 157 2.04 -8.61 -4.27
C ARG A 157 2.36 -9.96 -3.64
N ARG A 158 3.51 -10.06 -2.96
CA ARG A 158 3.88 -11.28 -2.22
C ARG A 158 2.98 -11.57 -1.03
N PHE A 159 2.58 -10.54 -0.26
CA PHE A 159 1.61 -10.71 0.82
C PHE A 159 0.28 -11.26 0.31
N LEU A 160 -0.27 -10.69 -0.77
CA LEU A 160 -1.51 -11.12 -1.40
C LEU A 160 -1.44 -12.56 -1.91
N LEU A 161 -0.31 -12.95 -2.51
CA LEU A 161 -0.06 -14.33 -2.95
C LEU A 161 -0.11 -15.31 -1.77
N GLU A 162 0.69 -15.07 -0.72
CA GLU A 162 0.72 -15.95 0.46
C GLU A 162 -0.64 -16.02 1.15
N ASP A 163 -1.40 -14.92 1.13
CA ASP A 163 -2.72 -14.85 1.76
C ASP A 163 -3.76 -15.68 0.99
N ALA A 164 -3.75 -15.57 -0.35
CA ALA A 164 -4.59 -16.37 -1.22
C ALA A 164 -4.29 -17.88 -1.09
N VAL A 165 -3.01 -18.27 -1.05
CA VAL A 165 -2.60 -19.66 -0.80
C VAL A 165 -3.11 -20.15 0.55
N SER A 166 -2.90 -19.36 1.61
CA SER A 166 -3.31 -19.71 2.97
C SER A 166 -4.81 -19.89 3.10
N HIS A 167 -5.59 -19.00 2.47
CA HIS A 167 -7.04 -19.08 2.49
C HIS A 167 -7.56 -20.34 1.81
N ARG A 168 -6.97 -20.70 0.65
CA ARG A 168 -7.30 -21.95 -0.05
C ARG A 168 -7.08 -23.17 0.84
N MET A 169 -5.91 -23.25 1.50
CA MET A 169 -5.60 -24.35 2.43
C MET A 169 -6.59 -24.42 3.60
N TYR A 170 -6.98 -23.28 4.16
CA TYR A 170 -7.94 -23.23 5.26
C TYR A 170 -9.33 -23.72 4.85
N ALA A 171 -9.80 -23.31 3.66
CA ALA A 171 -11.08 -23.75 3.12
C ALA A 171 -11.10 -25.29 2.93
N GLU A 172 -10.04 -25.85 2.35
CA GLU A 172 -9.87 -27.31 2.18
C GLU A 172 -9.89 -28.04 3.52
N TYR A 173 -9.09 -27.57 4.50
CA TYR A 173 -9.06 -28.15 5.84
C TYR A 173 -10.44 -28.16 6.53
N LYS A 174 -11.21 -27.07 6.39
CA LYS A 174 -12.53 -26.95 7.03
C LYS A 174 -13.61 -27.81 6.37
N GLY A 175 -13.31 -28.46 5.24
CA GLY A 175 -14.34 -29.10 4.41
C GLY A 175 -15.39 -28.10 3.89
N THR A 176 -15.14 -26.79 4.08
CA THR A 176 -15.91 -25.68 3.50
C THR A 176 -15.36 -25.30 2.14
N ALA A 177 -14.33 -26.00 1.67
CA ALA A 177 -14.06 -26.17 0.26
C ALA A 177 -15.23 -26.93 -0.39
N THR A 178 -16.40 -26.28 -0.48
CA THR A 178 -16.95 -26.19 -1.83
C THR A 178 -15.86 -25.52 -2.64
N PRO A 179 -15.44 -26.09 -3.78
CA PRO A 179 -14.48 -25.42 -4.61
C PRO A 179 -14.99 -23.99 -4.78
N TRP A 180 -14.29 -23.00 -4.23
CA TRP A 180 -14.22 -21.72 -4.89
C TRP A 180 -13.44 -22.04 -6.16
N ASN A 181 -14.08 -22.80 -7.06
CA ASN A 181 -13.56 -23.18 -8.35
C ASN A 181 -13.56 -21.83 -9.03
N TRP A 182 -12.43 -21.15 -8.93
CA TRP A 182 -12.02 -20.05 -9.77
C TRP A 182 -12.51 -20.34 -11.20
N GLU A 183 -12.31 -21.56 -11.73
CA GLU A 183 -12.90 -22.03 -13.00
C GLU A 183 -14.45 -22.09 -13.07
N GLN A 184 -15.19 -22.42 -11.99
CA GLN A 184 -16.67 -22.43 -11.94
C GLN A 184 -17.28 -21.06 -11.64
N GLN A 185 -16.49 -20.14 -11.08
CA GLN A 185 -16.85 -18.74 -10.84
C GLN A 185 -16.44 -17.84 -12.01
N GLY A 186 -15.78 -18.39 -13.04
CA GLY A 186 -15.40 -17.68 -14.26
C GLY A 186 -14.00 -17.06 -14.25
N TYR A 187 -13.20 -17.32 -13.21
CA TYR A 187 -11.82 -16.86 -13.08
C TYR A 187 -10.85 -17.78 -13.79
N LEU A 188 -10.29 -17.26 -14.87
CA LEU A 188 -9.41 -17.96 -15.78
C LEU A 188 -7.96 -17.48 -15.60
N PRO A 189 -6.95 -18.27 -16.02
CA PRO A 189 -5.57 -17.80 -16.09
C PRO A 189 -5.44 -16.45 -16.81
N GLU A 190 -6.35 -16.17 -17.74
CA GLU A 190 -6.41 -14.92 -18.50
C GLU A 190 -6.72 -13.67 -17.67
N ASP A 191 -7.33 -13.80 -16.48
CA ASP A 191 -7.67 -12.67 -15.62
C ASP A 191 -6.49 -12.23 -14.75
N PHE A 192 -5.49 -13.09 -14.58
CA PHE A 192 -4.33 -12.83 -13.75
C PHE A 192 -3.06 -12.66 -14.58
N PRO A 193 -2.06 -11.93 -14.08
CA PRO A 193 -0.71 -12.06 -14.61
C PRO A 193 -0.25 -13.53 -14.53
N GLU A 194 0.19 -14.07 -15.66
CA GLU A 194 0.56 -15.48 -15.83
C GLU A 194 1.52 -15.96 -14.74
N ASP A 195 2.50 -15.12 -14.38
CA ASP A 195 3.49 -15.42 -13.35
C ASP A 195 2.90 -15.54 -11.95
N PHE A 196 1.91 -14.69 -11.61
CA PHE A 196 1.24 -14.74 -10.32
C PHE A 196 0.37 -15.98 -10.21
N TYR A 197 -0.38 -16.26 -11.27
CA TYR A 197 -1.26 -17.41 -11.33
C TYR A 197 -0.47 -18.73 -11.24
N ALA A 198 0.66 -18.85 -11.94
CA ALA A 198 1.57 -19.99 -11.81
C ALA A 198 2.15 -20.14 -10.38
N GLN A 199 2.48 -19.02 -9.73
CA GLN A 199 2.94 -19.01 -8.33
C GLN A 199 1.84 -19.44 -7.35
N LEU A 200 0.59 -19.04 -7.59
CA LEU A 200 -0.55 -19.43 -6.77
C LEU A 200 -0.77 -20.95 -6.82
N LEU A 201 -0.72 -21.55 -8.02
CA LEU A 201 -0.83 -23.00 -8.20
C LEU A 201 0.31 -23.76 -7.55
N SER A 202 1.56 -23.35 -7.81
CA SER A 202 2.74 -24.03 -7.26
C SER A 202 2.86 -23.89 -5.75
N GLY A 203 2.55 -22.71 -5.20
CA GLY A 203 2.55 -22.47 -3.77
C GLY A 203 1.54 -23.35 -3.03
N HIS A 204 0.36 -23.59 -3.62
CA HIS A 204 -0.60 -24.53 -3.07
C HIS A 204 -0.03 -25.96 -2.99
N LEU A 205 0.51 -26.47 -4.11
CA LEU A 205 1.09 -27.82 -4.18
C LEU A 205 2.25 -28.03 -3.19
N GLN A 206 3.12 -27.02 -3.04
CA GLN A 206 4.28 -27.09 -2.14
C GLN A 206 3.89 -27.15 -0.66
N ASN A 207 2.73 -26.60 -0.31
CA ASN A 207 2.23 -26.56 1.06
C ASN A 207 1.23 -27.66 1.39
N GLU A 208 0.92 -28.57 0.45
CA GLU A 208 0.09 -29.74 0.72
C GLU A 208 0.70 -30.60 1.85
N GLY A 209 -0.10 -30.88 2.88
CA GLY A 209 0.34 -31.62 4.07
C GLY A 209 1.18 -30.83 5.07
N GLN A 210 1.52 -29.56 4.78
CA GLN A 210 2.11 -28.65 5.76
C GLN A 210 1.01 -28.01 6.63
N GLY A 211 1.33 -27.70 7.89
CA GLY A 211 0.39 -27.03 8.80
C GLY A 211 -0.05 -25.65 8.27
N PHE A 212 -1.25 -25.22 8.64
CA PHE A 212 -1.78 -23.91 8.24
C PHE A 212 -0.87 -22.77 8.71
N SER A 213 -0.41 -21.92 7.77
CA SER A 213 0.43 -20.75 8.04
C SER A 213 -0.11 -19.53 7.29
N CYS A 214 -0.84 -18.65 7.98
CA CYS A 214 -1.36 -17.42 7.38
C CYS A 214 -0.35 -16.25 7.48
N PRO A 215 -0.11 -15.49 6.38
CA PRO A 215 0.80 -14.35 6.39
C PRO A 215 0.39 -13.23 7.35
N ARG A 216 -0.90 -13.13 7.68
CA ARG A 216 -1.43 -12.18 8.68
C ARG A 216 -0.92 -12.44 10.10
N PHE A 217 -0.43 -13.65 10.40
CA PHE A 217 0.20 -13.97 11.69
C PHE A 217 1.72 -13.78 11.66
N LYS A 218 2.30 -13.42 10.51
CA LYS A 218 3.72 -13.16 10.37
C LYS A 218 4.02 -11.68 10.64
N ASN A 219 5.26 -11.37 10.95
CA ASN A 219 5.67 -9.97 11.16
C ASN A 219 5.54 -9.17 9.83
N PRO A 220 4.92 -7.97 9.84
CA PRO A 220 4.71 -7.17 8.62
C PRO A 220 6.00 -6.80 7.88
N CYS A 221 7.13 -6.68 8.59
CA CYS A 221 8.44 -6.42 7.98
C CYS A 221 8.86 -7.54 7.03
N ASN A 222 8.27 -8.73 7.13
CA ASN A 222 8.48 -9.77 6.14
C ASN A 222 7.90 -9.39 4.78
N TYR A 223 7.04 -8.38 4.66
CA TYR A 223 6.42 -7.89 3.42
C TYR A 223 6.76 -6.43 3.10
N HIS A 224 7.45 -5.73 3.99
CA HIS A 224 7.96 -4.39 3.70
C HIS A 224 9.18 -4.45 2.77
N GLU A 225 9.33 -3.43 1.95
CA GLU A 225 10.57 -3.16 1.21
C GLU A 225 11.59 -2.56 2.17
N HIS A 226 12.78 -3.15 2.27
CA HIS A 226 13.93 -2.68 3.05
C HIS A 226 15.15 -2.52 2.15
N GLU A 227 16.02 -1.58 2.50
CA GLU A 227 17.27 -1.35 1.78
C GLU A 227 18.27 -2.47 2.07
N ASP A 228 18.36 -2.85 3.35
CA ASP A 228 19.28 -3.88 3.81
C ASP A 228 18.73 -4.68 5.01
N GLY A 229 19.50 -5.69 5.43
CA GLY A 229 19.13 -6.56 6.54
C GLY A 229 19.20 -5.90 7.92
N GLU A 230 19.96 -4.82 8.10
CA GLU A 230 20.05 -4.10 9.37
C GLU A 230 18.82 -3.20 9.57
N GLU A 231 18.40 -2.48 8.52
CA GLU A 231 17.14 -1.73 8.51
C GLU A 231 15.94 -2.64 8.82
N TRP A 232 15.93 -3.83 8.21
CA TRP A 232 14.90 -4.83 8.47
C TRP A 232 14.88 -5.27 9.95
N LYS A 233 16.04 -5.50 10.57
CA LYS A 233 16.12 -5.86 12.00
C LYS A 233 15.64 -4.73 12.90
N MET A 234 16.05 -3.49 12.61
CA MET A 234 15.62 -2.32 13.39
C MET A 234 14.10 -2.09 13.30
N SER A 235 13.54 -2.23 12.10
CA SER A 235 12.09 -2.06 11.87
C SER A 235 11.26 -3.10 12.62
N LYS A 236 11.80 -4.31 12.83
CA LYS A 236 11.15 -5.35 13.64
C LYS A 236 11.07 -5.00 15.12
N LEU A 237 12.07 -4.29 15.64
CA LEU A 237 12.09 -3.86 17.04
C LEU A 237 11.07 -2.73 17.27
N ASP A 238 11.01 -1.76 16.35
CA ASP A 238 10.05 -0.65 16.42
C ASP A 238 8.59 -1.12 16.30
N SER A 239 8.31 -2.14 15.48
CA SER A 239 6.96 -2.72 15.31
C SER A 239 6.48 -3.56 16.51
N THR A 240 7.36 -3.84 17.49
CA THR A 240 6.98 -4.47 18.78
C THR A 240 6.83 -3.46 19.92
N ALA A 241 7.12 -2.19 19.68
CA ALA A 241 7.13 -1.13 20.69
C ALA A 241 5.85 -0.24 20.69
N THR A 242 4.84 -0.61 19.90
CA THR A 242 3.51 0.03 19.83
C THR A 242 2.43 -0.96 20.24
#